data_AF-A0AAW2SAT2-F1
#
_entry.id   AF-A0AAW2SAT2-F1
#
_cell.length_a   1.000
_cell.length_b   1.000
_cell.length_c   1.000
_cell.angle_alpha   90.00
_cell.angle_beta   90.00
_cell.angle_gamma   90.00
#
_symmetry.space_group_name_H-M   'P 1'
#
loop_
_entity.id
_entity.type
_entity.pdbx_description
1 polymer ?
#
loop_
_entity_poly.entity_id
_entity_poly.type
_entity_poly.pdbx_seq_one_letter_code
_entity_poly.pdbx_strand_id
1 'polypeptide(L)'
;MTPFALHPLLFSKLYAVCCMLCDAWIDIAAANCRSWELNAPWSGAQVKVPAKFIIGELDLTYHVPGTKDHIHKGGFQKLVPLLQEVVVLEGAAHFVNQERADEINEHIYAFLKQF
;
A
#
# COMPACT_ATOMS: atom_id res chain seq x y z
N MET A 1 -2.29 33.67 19.69
CA MET A 1 -2.35 34.15 18.28
C MET A 1 -1.07 33.64 17.63
N THR A 2 -0.99 32.68 16.73
CA THR A 2 -1.91 31.83 15.95
C THR A 2 -1.07 30.59 15.59
N PRO A 3 -1.59 29.36 15.67
CA PRO A 3 -0.86 28.17 15.24
C PRO A 3 -0.80 28.12 13.70
N PHE A 4 0.38 27.78 13.17
CA PHE A 4 0.55 27.48 11.75
C PHE A 4 -0.32 26.27 11.37
N ALA A 5 -1.38 26.54 10.61
CA ALA A 5 -2.20 25.52 9.98
C ALA A 5 -1.37 24.83 8.89
N LEU A 6 -0.91 23.60 9.17
CA LEU A 6 -0.41 22.72 8.13
C LEU A 6 -1.57 22.31 7.23
N HIS A 7 -1.36 22.57 5.94
CA HIS A 7 -2.32 22.42 4.86
C HIS A 7 -2.74 20.95 4.67
N PRO A 8 -4.05 20.63 4.63
CA PRO A 8 -4.55 19.25 4.64
C PRO A 8 -4.34 18.44 3.34
N LEU A 9 -3.64 19.00 2.34
CA LEU A 9 -3.44 18.35 1.04
C LEU A 9 -2.16 17.49 0.94
N LEU A 10 -1.35 17.42 1.99
CA LEU A 10 -0.11 16.60 2.00
C LEU A 10 -0.26 15.25 2.70
N PHE A 11 -1.36 15.02 3.43
CA PHE A 11 -1.62 13.73 4.09
C PHE A 11 -2.44 12.74 3.24
N SER A 12 -2.93 13.15 2.05
CA SER A 12 -3.78 12.28 1.22
C SER A 12 -3.02 11.39 0.24
N LYS A 13 -1.68 11.35 0.27
CA LYS A 13 -0.87 10.58 -0.69
C LYS A 13 -0.11 9.38 -0.10
N LEU A 14 -0.26 9.10 1.19
CA LEU A 14 0.38 7.93 1.83
C LEU A 14 -0.59 6.87 2.37
N TYR A 15 -1.90 7.09 2.28
CA TYR A 15 -2.93 6.14 2.74
C TYR A 15 -3.68 5.52 1.55
N ALA A 16 -2.98 4.76 0.71
CA ALA A 16 -3.60 3.99 -0.37
C ALA A 16 -3.39 2.47 -0.26
N VAL A 17 -2.68 1.99 0.77
CA VAL A 17 -2.35 0.56 0.90
C VAL A 17 -3.22 -0.16 1.95
N CYS A 18 -3.85 0.57 2.89
CA CYS A 18 -4.63 -0.05 3.96
C CYS A 18 -6.01 -0.58 3.50
N CYS A 19 -6.62 -0.02 2.45
CA CYS A 19 -7.99 -0.39 2.05
C CYS A 19 -8.07 -1.64 1.16
N MET A 20 -7.02 -2.00 0.40
CA MET A 20 -7.09 -3.13 -0.55
C MET A 20 -6.92 -4.51 0.10
N LEU A 21 -6.55 -4.57 1.38
CA LEU A 21 -6.44 -5.82 2.14
C LEU A 21 -7.76 -6.23 2.82
N CYS A 22 -8.83 -5.44 2.69
CA CYS A 22 -10.08 -5.68 3.40
C CYS A 22 -10.92 -6.83 2.82
N ASP A 23 -10.67 -7.26 1.59
CA ASP A 23 -11.41 -8.37 0.95
C ASP A 23 -10.97 -9.76 1.46
N ALA A 24 -9.86 -9.85 2.23
CA ALA A 24 -9.34 -11.10 2.76
C ALA A 24 -9.71 -11.36 4.24
N TRP A 25 -10.40 -10.43 4.91
CA TRP A 25 -10.66 -10.49 6.36
C TRP A 25 -12.13 -10.20 6.68
N ILE A 26 -13.02 -11.12 6.32
CA ILE A 26 -14.45 -10.96 6.63
C ILE A 26 -14.77 -11.08 8.14
N ASP A 27 -13.89 -11.64 9.00
CA ASP A 27 -14.32 -11.96 10.39
C ASP A 27 -13.43 -11.51 11.57
N ILE A 28 -12.29 -10.83 11.38
CA ILE A 28 -11.41 -10.47 12.53
C ILE A 28 -11.23 -8.96 12.77
N ALA A 29 -11.66 -8.08 11.85
CA ALA A 29 -11.48 -6.63 11.99
C ALA A 29 -12.75 -5.82 11.68
N ALA A 30 -13.87 -6.14 12.33
CA ALA A 30 -14.98 -5.19 12.52
C ALA A 30 -14.63 -4.06 13.53
N ALA A 31 -13.39 -3.58 13.53
CA ALA A 31 -12.83 -2.73 14.58
C ALA A 31 -12.39 -1.35 14.06
N ASN A 32 -13.20 -0.74 13.17
CA ASN A 32 -13.47 0.71 13.05
C ASN A 32 -14.34 0.98 11.80
N CYS A 33 -15.62 0.58 11.85
CA CYS A 33 -16.47 0.44 10.67
C CYS A 33 -16.88 1.75 9.98
N ARG A 34 -16.46 2.92 10.42
CA ARG A 34 -16.78 4.17 9.69
C ARG A 34 -16.05 4.24 8.35
N SER A 35 -14.76 3.92 8.30
CA SER A 35 -14.03 3.97 7.03
C SER A 35 -14.55 2.92 6.04
N TRP A 36 -14.92 1.74 6.53
CA TRP A 36 -15.52 0.70 5.68
C TRP A 36 -16.86 1.14 5.11
N GLU A 37 -17.77 1.65 5.95
CA GLU A 37 -19.08 2.16 5.51
C GLU A 37 -18.93 3.32 4.51
N LEU A 38 -18.04 4.28 4.81
CA LEU A 38 -17.82 5.44 3.95
C LEU A 38 -17.18 5.05 2.62
N ASN A 39 -16.40 3.97 2.56
CA ASN A 39 -15.75 3.53 1.32
C ASN A 39 -16.62 2.59 0.46
N ALA A 40 -17.85 2.27 0.88
CA ALA A 40 -18.77 1.43 0.10
C ALA A 40 -18.96 1.85 -1.37
N PRO A 41 -19.01 3.16 -1.73
CA PRO A 41 -19.12 3.58 -3.13
C PRO A 41 -17.94 3.19 -4.02
N TRP A 42 -16.77 2.87 -3.43
CA TRP A 42 -15.57 2.44 -4.16
C TRP A 42 -15.40 0.92 -4.21
N SER A 43 -16.41 0.16 -3.78
CA SER A 43 -16.38 -1.31 -3.89
C SER A 43 -16.18 -1.74 -5.35
N GLY A 44 -15.15 -2.55 -5.59
CA GLY A 44 -14.75 -3.01 -6.94
C GLY A 44 -14.10 -1.95 -7.84
N ALA A 45 -13.89 -0.72 -7.36
CA ALA A 45 -13.21 0.31 -8.13
C ALA A 45 -11.71 0.01 -8.31
N GLN A 46 -11.16 0.41 -9.45
CA GLN A 46 -9.73 0.24 -9.75
C GLN A 46 -8.93 1.51 -9.48
N VAL A 47 -7.70 1.33 -8.99
CA VAL A 47 -6.70 2.41 -8.88
C VAL A 47 -5.98 2.57 -10.21
N LYS A 48 -6.24 3.67 -10.92
CA LYS A 48 -5.71 3.95 -12.26
C LYS A 48 -4.46 4.85 -12.29
N VAL A 49 -3.71 4.87 -11.19
CA VAL A 49 -2.44 5.60 -11.10
C VAL A 49 -1.29 4.59 -11.27
N PRO A 50 -0.25 4.89 -12.06
CA PRO A 50 0.95 4.06 -12.10
C PRO A 50 1.52 3.86 -10.69
N ALA A 51 1.79 2.61 -10.31
CA ALA A 51 2.20 2.27 -8.96
C ALA A 51 3.36 1.28 -8.97
N LYS A 52 4.21 1.38 -7.94
CA LYS A 52 5.25 0.40 -7.60
C LYS A 52 5.05 0.00 -6.14
N PHE A 53 5.05 -1.29 -5.86
CA PHE A 53 4.84 -1.82 -4.51
C PHE A 53 6.13 -2.48 -4.01
N ILE A 54 6.58 -2.10 -2.82
CA ILE A 54 7.82 -2.60 -2.21
C ILE A 54 7.48 -3.05 -0.80
N ILE A 55 7.88 -4.26 -0.43
CA ILE A 55 7.61 -4.85 0.89
C ILE A 55 8.82 -5.64 1.38
N GLY A 56 9.06 -5.65 2.69
CA GLY A 56 10.10 -6.49 3.29
C GLY A 56 9.67 -7.95 3.33
N GLU A 57 10.59 -8.87 3.09
CA GLU A 57 10.34 -10.31 3.18
C GLU A 57 9.75 -10.69 4.54
N LEU A 58 10.27 -10.12 5.63
CA LEU A 58 9.90 -10.40 7.02
C LEU A 58 8.76 -9.50 7.54
N ASP A 59 8.15 -8.68 6.68
CA ASP A 59 7.05 -7.80 7.08
C ASP A 59 5.84 -8.62 7.59
N LEU A 60 5.29 -8.21 8.73
CA LEU A 60 4.11 -8.85 9.32
C LEU A 60 2.90 -8.81 8.38
N THR A 61 2.72 -7.71 7.65
CA THR A 61 1.61 -7.49 6.72
C THR A 61 1.72 -8.39 5.51
N TYR A 62 2.94 -8.76 5.11
CA TYR A 62 3.19 -9.72 4.04
C TYR A 62 2.85 -11.17 4.45
N HIS A 63 2.89 -11.46 5.75
CA HIS A 63 2.60 -12.78 6.32
C HIS A 63 1.17 -12.96 6.83
N VAL A 64 0.35 -11.92 6.74
CA VAL A 64 -1.08 -12.02 6.94
C VAL A 64 -1.67 -13.08 5.99
N PRO A 65 -2.55 -13.97 6.48
CA PRO A 65 -3.22 -14.96 5.64
C PRO A 65 -3.85 -14.34 4.39
N GLY A 66 -3.59 -14.93 3.23
CA GLY A 66 -4.13 -14.47 1.95
C GLY A 66 -3.36 -13.31 1.28
N THR A 67 -2.50 -12.57 1.99
CA THR A 67 -1.79 -11.41 1.42
C THR A 67 -0.82 -11.79 0.30
N LYS A 68 0.05 -12.79 0.52
CA LYS A 68 1.00 -13.24 -0.53
C LYS A 68 0.27 -13.71 -1.77
N ASP A 69 -0.82 -14.45 -1.60
CA ASP A 69 -1.67 -14.91 -2.68
C ASP A 69 -2.32 -13.74 -3.43
N HIS A 70 -2.86 -12.76 -2.71
CA HIS A 70 -3.44 -11.57 -3.33
C HIS A 70 -2.41 -10.80 -4.15
N ILE A 71 -1.22 -10.56 -3.61
CA ILE A 71 -0.13 -9.83 -4.25
C ILE A 71 0.36 -10.57 -5.50
N HIS A 72 0.67 -11.87 -5.39
CA HIS A 72 1.39 -12.61 -6.44
C HIS A 72 0.50 -13.38 -7.41
N LYS A 73 -0.73 -13.75 -7.04
CA LYS A 73 -1.67 -14.50 -7.90
C LYS A 73 -2.61 -13.58 -8.70
N GLY A 74 -2.24 -12.31 -8.84
CA GLY A 74 -2.94 -11.34 -9.70
C GLY A 74 -4.18 -10.69 -9.08
N GLY A 75 -4.52 -10.97 -7.81
CA GLY A 75 -5.59 -10.26 -7.11
C GLY A 75 -5.31 -8.75 -7.02
N PHE A 76 -4.08 -8.42 -6.67
CA PHE A 76 -3.63 -7.04 -6.52
C PHE A 76 -3.59 -6.30 -7.86
N GLN A 77 -3.09 -6.95 -8.91
CA GLN A 77 -3.04 -6.39 -10.25
C GLN A 77 -4.43 -6.15 -10.87
N LYS A 78 -5.45 -6.93 -10.48
CA LYS A 78 -6.85 -6.68 -10.89
C LYS A 78 -7.39 -5.35 -10.34
N LEU A 79 -7.02 -5.00 -9.10
CA LEU A 79 -7.43 -3.76 -8.44
C LEU A 79 -6.54 -2.56 -8.85
N VAL A 80 -5.26 -2.82 -9.14
CA VAL A 80 -4.27 -1.82 -9.57
C VAL A 80 -3.71 -2.21 -10.94
N PRO A 81 -4.44 -1.96 -12.05
CA PRO A 81 -4.05 -2.42 -13.39
C PRO A 81 -2.74 -1.80 -13.90
N LEU A 82 -2.31 -0.66 -13.33
CA LEU A 82 -1.05 0.02 -13.69
C LEU A 82 0.06 -0.23 -12.66
N LEU A 83 -0.05 -1.31 -11.86
CA LEU A 83 1.03 -1.77 -11.00
C LEU A 83 2.17 -2.29 -11.89
N GLN A 84 3.33 -1.65 -11.81
CA GLN A 84 4.49 -2.01 -12.63
C GLN A 84 5.24 -3.22 -12.07
N GLU A 85 5.60 -3.15 -10.78
CA GLU A 85 6.46 -4.13 -10.14
C GLU A 85 6.10 -4.29 -8.67
N VAL A 86 6.18 -5.54 -8.21
CA VAL A 86 6.19 -5.91 -6.79
C VAL A 86 7.62 -6.30 -6.43
N VAL A 87 8.24 -5.53 -5.55
CA VAL A 87 9.59 -5.81 -5.04
C VAL A 87 9.47 -6.38 -3.63
N VAL A 88 10.10 -7.52 -3.40
CA VAL A 88 10.24 -8.13 -2.07
C VAL A 88 11.70 -8.02 -1.64
N LEU A 89 11.96 -7.28 -0.58
CA LEU A 89 13.32 -7.04 -0.07
C LEU A 89 13.73 -8.16 0.88
N GLU A 90 14.69 -8.99 0.46
CA GLU A 90 15.18 -10.14 1.21
C GLU A 90 15.81 -9.71 2.55
N GLY A 91 15.42 -10.42 3.62
CA GLY A 91 15.88 -10.16 4.98
C GLY A 91 15.42 -8.84 5.60
N ALA A 92 14.64 -8.01 4.89
CA ALA A 92 14.09 -6.76 5.44
C ALA A 92 12.72 -6.99 6.09
N ALA A 93 12.42 -6.27 7.17
CA ALA A 93 11.17 -6.34 7.90
C ALA A 93 10.24 -5.17 7.54
N HIS A 94 9.51 -4.63 8.51
CA HIS A 94 8.44 -3.67 8.26
C HIS A 94 8.92 -2.26 7.85
N PHE A 95 10.05 -1.82 8.39
CA PHE A 95 10.56 -0.45 8.20
C PHE A 95 11.62 -0.38 7.10
N VAL A 96 11.29 -0.89 5.90
CA VAL A 96 12.21 -1.00 4.77
C VAL A 96 12.89 0.32 4.38
N ASN A 97 12.20 1.45 4.56
CA ASN A 97 12.73 2.77 4.26
C ASN A 97 13.85 3.22 5.21
N GLN A 98 13.97 2.60 6.39
CA GLN A 98 15.08 2.82 7.33
C GLN A 98 16.11 1.68 7.26
N GLU A 99 15.66 0.44 7.08
CA GLU A 99 16.50 -0.75 7.05
C GLU A 99 17.31 -0.91 5.74
N ARG A 100 16.72 -0.47 4.63
CA ARG A 100 17.26 -0.55 3.26
C ARG A 100 17.12 0.81 2.56
N ALA A 101 17.53 1.88 3.25
CA ALA A 101 17.30 3.25 2.80
C ALA A 101 17.85 3.53 1.39
N ASP A 102 19.07 3.08 1.08
CA ASP A 102 19.70 3.30 -0.22
C ASP A 102 18.93 2.60 -1.36
N GLU A 103 18.60 1.32 -1.17
CA GLU A 103 17.82 0.51 -2.13
C GLU A 103 16.41 1.09 -2.37
N ILE A 104 15.75 1.56 -1.30
CA ILE A 104 14.46 2.25 -1.41
C ILE A 104 14.58 3.57 -2.19
N ASN A 105 15.61 4.37 -1.91
CA ASN A 105 15.84 5.63 -2.61
C ASN A 105 16.09 5.40 -4.12
N GLU A 106 16.88 4.37 -4.46
CA GLU A 106 17.11 3.97 -5.85
C GLU A 106 15.83 3.55 -6.54
N HIS A 107 14.98 2.74 -5.89
CA HIS A 107 13.68 2.35 -6.44
C HIS A 107 12.75 3.54 -6.68
N ILE A 108 12.67 4.48 -5.73
CA ILE A 108 11.86 5.69 -5.86
C ILE A 108 12.37 6.53 -7.04
N TYR A 109 13.68 6.78 -7.09
CA TYR A 109 14.28 7.59 -8.14
C TYR A 109 14.11 6.98 -9.53
N ALA A 110 14.35 5.67 -9.66
CA ALA A 110 14.18 4.94 -10.91
C ALA A 110 12.72 4.92 -11.39
N PHE A 111 11.76 4.78 -10.48
CA PHE A 111 10.33 4.84 -10.82
C PHE A 111 9.90 6.22 -11.30
N LEU A 112 10.30 7.28 -10.58
CA LEU A 112 9.93 8.65 -10.94
C LEU A 112 10.54 9.10 -12.26
N LYS A 113 11.73 8.62 -12.61
CA LYS A 113 12.40 8.94 -13.89
C LYS A 113 11.67 8.44 -15.14
N GLN A 114 10.66 7.59 -15.00
CA GLN A 114 9.90 7.07 -16.13
C GLN A 114 8.83 8.06 -16.64
N PHE A 115 8.61 9.17 -15.93
CA PHE A 115 7.59 10.18 -16.19
C PHE A 115 8.23 11.58 -16.32
#